data_AF-A0A9E5CBF8-F1
#
_entry.id   AF-A0A9E5CBF8-F1
#
_cell.length_a   1.000
_cell.length_b   1.000
_cell.length_c   1.000
_cell.angle_alpha   90.00
_cell.angle_beta   90.00
_cell.angle_gamma   90.00
#
_symmetry.space_group_name_H-M   'P 1'
#
loop_
_entity.id
_entity.type
_entity.pdbx_description
1 polymer ?
#
loop_
_entity_poly.entity_id
_entity_poly.type
_entity_poly.pdbx_seq_one_letter_code
_entity_poly.pdbx_strand_id
1 'polypeptide(L)'
;MKDVYPEFADQVNFYAVGQDPTESLELMEAYRRQQGYPWPIAKTEPKTLSTLRVLQQSTKIGVDANGIITFRQVHGGNPKEWKTVFEGLASSSVQ
;
A
#
# COMPACT_ATOMS: atom_id res chain seq x y z
N MET A 1 -0.51 7.89 -7.66
CA MET A 1 -0.93 6.51 -7.31
C MET A 1 -2.36 6.22 -7.73
N LYS A 2 -3.37 7.00 -7.31
CA LYS A 2 -4.78 6.76 -7.68
C LYS A 2 -5.02 6.64 -9.20
N ASP A 3 -4.23 7.36 -10.00
CA ASP A 3 -4.34 7.35 -11.47
C ASP A 3 -3.53 6.23 -12.13
N VAL A 4 -2.61 5.59 -11.40
CA VAL A 4 -1.68 4.56 -11.93
C VAL A 4 -2.09 3.16 -11.48
N TYR A 5 -2.47 3.01 -10.22
CA TYR A 5 -2.81 1.73 -9.61
C TYR A 5 -3.90 0.95 -10.37
N PRO A 6 -4.97 1.56 -10.93
CA PRO A 6 -5.98 0.82 -11.67
C PRO A 6 -5.45 -0.03 -12.83
N GLU A 7 -4.33 0.36 -13.47
CA GLU A 7 -3.68 -0.43 -14.53
C GLU A 7 -3.10 -1.76 -14.00
N PHE A 8 -2.83 -1.84 -12.70
CA PHE A 8 -2.15 -2.96 -12.03
C PHE A 8 -3.04 -3.69 -11.02
N ALA A 9 -4.31 -3.29 -10.86
CA ALA A 9 -5.19 -3.81 -9.81
C ALA A 9 -5.45 -5.32 -9.90
N ASP A 10 -5.34 -5.90 -11.10
CA ASP A 10 -5.48 -7.34 -11.34
C ASP A 10 -4.19 -8.14 -11.07
N GLN A 11 -3.06 -7.45 -10.89
CA GLN A 11 -1.73 -8.06 -10.77
C GLN A 11 -1.07 -7.77 -9.42
N VAL A 12 -1.36 -6.62 -8.82
CA VAL A 12 -0.76 -6.15 -7.56
C VAL A 12 -1.86 -5.81 -6.58
N ASN A 13 -1.91 -6.55 -5.48
CA ASN A 13 -2.81 -6.23 -4.38
C ASN A 13 -2.26 -5.03 -3.59
N PHE A 14 -2.99 -3.91 -3.58
CA PHE A 14 -2.65 -2.74 -2.78
C PHE A 14 -3.67 -2.51 -1.67
N TYR A 15 -3.19 -2.33 -0.44
CA TYR A 15 -4.01 -2.09 0.74
C TYR A 15 -3.55 -0.80 1.44
N ALA A 16 -4.50 0.07 1.75
CA ALA A 16 -4.26 1.18 2.66
C ALA A 16 -4.45 0.70 4.10
N VAL A 17 -3.37 0.73 4.88
CA VAL A 17 -3.35 0.18 6.23
C VAL A 17 -3.40 1.31 7.26
N GLY A 18 -4.37 1.25 8.16
CA GLY A 18 -4.49 2.19 9.29
C GLY A 18 -3.39 1.92 10.29
N GLN A 19 -2.72 2.97 10.76
CA GLN A 19 -1.61 2.85 11.71
C GLN A 19 -1.98 3.21 13.14
N ASP A 20 -3.09 3.94 13.33
CA ASP A 20 -3.62 4.27 14.63
C ASP A 20 -4.54 3.11 15.08
N PRO A 21 -4.21 2.41 16.19
CA PRO A 21 -5.04 1.30 16.68
C PRO A 21 -6.42 1.75 17.18
N THR A 22 -6.59 3.04 17.46
CA THR A 22 -7.86 3.61 17.91
C THR A 22 -8.78 4.01 16.75
N GLU A 23 -8.24 4.09 15.52
CA GLU A 23 -9.03 4.43 14.34
C GLU A 23 -9.99 3.27 13.98
N SER A 24 -11.25 3.60 13.75
CA SER A 24 -12.26 2.60 13.37
C SER A 24 -12.20 2.31 11.87
N LEU A 25 -12.56 1.08 11.49
CA LEU A 25 -12.60 0.70 10.07
C LEU A 25 -13.67 1.52 9.31
N GLU A 26 -14.74 1.90 10.00
CA GLU A 26 -15.82 2.74 9.44
C GLU A 26 -15.32 4.13 9.06
N LEU A 27 -14.53 4.78 9.92
CA LEU A 27 -13.94 6.10 9.63
C LEU A 27 -12.97 6.02 8.45
N MET A 28 -12.13 4.98 8.42
CA MET A 28 -11.22 4.73 7.32
C MET A 28 -11.97 4.50 5.99
N GLU A 29 -13.08 3.76 6.00
CA GLU A 29 -13.87 3.47 4.79
C GLU A 29 -14.60 4.72 4.30
N ALA A 30 -15.15 5.51 5.23
CA ALA A 30 -15.74 6.81 4.90
C ALA A 30 -14.71 7.72 4.23
N TYR A 31 -13.48 7.78 4.76
CA TYR A 31 -12.38 8.55 4.17
C TYR A 31 -11.98 8.01 2.79
N ARG A 32 -11.83 6.69 2.63
CA ARG A 32 -11.53 6.03 1.34
C ARG A 32 -12.53 6.42 0.26
N ARG A 33 -13.83 6.39 0.60
CA ARG A 33 -14.93 6.77 -0.29
C ARG A 33 -14.91 8.26 -0.62
N GLN A 34 -14.74 9.12 0.39
CA GLN A 34 -14.66 10.56 0.21
C GLN A 34 -13.52 10.98 -0.74
N GLN A 35 -12.38 10.29 -0.66
CA GLN A 35 -11.23 10.57 -1.51
C GLN A 35 -11.27 9.85 -2.87
N GLY A 36 -12.24 8.95 -3.08
CA GLY A 36 -12.35 8.14 -4.30
C GLY A 36 -11.18 7.17 -4.49
N TYR A 37 -10.63 6.63 -3.41
CA TYR A 37 -9.52 5.69 -3.51
C TYR A 37 -9.99 4.31 -3.98
N PRO A 38 -9.37 3.73 -5.03
CA PRO A 38 -9.84 2.46 -5.61
C PRO A 38 -9.43 1.24 -4.77
N TRP A 39 -8.35 1.33 -4.01
CA TRP A 39 -7.81 0.22 -3.21
C TRP A 39 -8.61 0.00 -1.92
N PRO A 40 -8.69 -1.25 -1.42
CA PRO A 40 -9.26 -1.57 -0.13
C PRO A 40 -8.45 -1.00 1.04
N ILE A 41 -9.09 -0.94 2.20
CA ILE A 41 -8.46 -0.59 3.48
C ILE A 41 -8.36 -1.82 4.38
N ALA A 42 -7.36 -1.83 5.26
CA ALA A 42 -7.19 -2.87 6.26
C ALA A 42 -6.72 -2.30 7.60
N LYS A 43 -7.12 -2.96 8.68
CA LYS A 43 -6.50 -2.75 9.99
C LYS A 43 -5.24 -3.59 10.12
N THR A 44 -4.33 -3.13 10.95
CA THR A 44 -3.13 -3.89 11.32
C THR A 44 -2.98 -3.93 12.82
N GLU A 45 -2.27 -4.94 13.29
CA GLU A 45 -1.86 -4.99 14.69
C GLU A 45 -0.64 -4.09 14.91
N PRO A 46 -0.52 -3.41 16.07
CA PRO A 46 0.64 -2.58 16.40
C PRO A 46 1.98 -3.32 16.28
N LYS A 47 1.98 -4.62 16.56
CA LYS A 47 3.15 -5.49 16.42
C LYS A 47 3.61 -5.58 14.97
N THR A 48 2.69 -5.67 14.02
CA THR A 48 3.00 -5.74 12.58
C THR A 48 3.70 -4.47 12.11
N LEU A 49 3.26 -3.29 12.55
CA LEU A 49 3.93 -2.01 12.23
C LEU A 49 5.37 -1.99 12.75
N SER A 50 5.58 -2.49 13.96
CA SER A 50 6.90 -2.57 14.59
C SER A 50 7.81 -3.58 13.85
N THR A 51 7.30 -4.76 13.51
CA THR A 51 8.01 -5.77 12.70
C THR A 51 8.41 -5.20 11.34
N LEU A 52 7.52 -4.45 10.69
CA LEU A 52 7.78 -3.80 9.42
C LEU A 52 8.57 -2.50 9.56
N ARG A 53 8.97 -2.09 10.78
CA ARG A 53 9.67 -0.84 11.09
C ARG A 53 9.02 0.39 10.46
N VAL A 54 7.68 0.44 10.51
CA VAL A 54 6.90 1.61 10.09
C VAL A 54 6.88 2.60 11.25
N LEU A 55 7.73 3.62 11.16
CA LEU A 55 7.91 4.61 12.23
C LEU A 55 7.16 5.92 11.97
N GLN A 56 6.73 6.15 10.72
CA GLN A 56 6.12 7.41 10.29
C GLN A 56 5.05 7.18 9.22
N GLN A 57 3.99 7.99 9.27
CA GLN A 57 3.10 8.18 8.12
C GLN A 57 3.84 8.98 7.05
N SER A 58 3.63 8.83 5.74
CA SER A 58 2.91 7.76 5.02
C SER A 58 3.95 6.83 4.37
N THR A 59 4.30 5.74 5.07
CA THR A 59 5.25 4.72 4.59
C THR A 59 4.57 3.77 3.61
N LYS A 60 5.24 3.47 2.49
CA LYS A 60 4.80 2.53 1.46
C LYS A 60 5.80 1.40 1.37
N ILE A 61 5.30 0.17 1.32
CA ILE A 61 6.10 -1.05 1.30
C ILE A 61 5.62 -1.88 0.12
N GLY A 62 6.53 -2.24 -0.78
CA GLY A 62 6.30 -3.21 -1.84
C GLY A 62 6.84 -4.57 -1.41
N VAL A 63 6.02 -5.60 -1.56
CA VAL A 63 6.33 -6.98 -1.21
C VAL A 63 6.12 -7.83 -2.46
N ASP A 64 7.12 -8.62 -2.84
CA ASP A 64 7.02 -9.52 -3.99
C ASP A 64 6.20 -10.78 -3.68
N ALA A 65 6.02 -11.65 -4.68
CA ALA A 65 5.27 -12.89 -4.54
C ALA A 65 5.89 -13.90 -3.57
N ASN A 66 7.18 -13.76 -3.24
CA ASN A 66 7.88 -14.57 -2.25
C ASN A 66 7.75 -14.01 -0.82
N GLY A 67 7.04 -12.90 -0.65
CA GLY A 67 6.90 -12.22 0.65
C GLY A 67 8.12 -11.37 1.01
N ILE A 68 9.02 -11.08 0.07
CA ILE A 68 10.21 -10.27 0.31
C ILE A 68 9.89 -8.79 0.09
N ILE A 69 10.30 -7.94 1.03
CA ILE A 69 10.18 -6.49 0.88
C ILE A 69 11.21 -6.01 -0.15
N THR A 70 10.75 -5.67 -1.35
CA THR A 70 11.59 -5.19 -2.46
C THR A 70 11.62 -3.68 -2.58
N PHE A 71 10.67 -2.99 -1.94
CA PHE A 71 10.54 -1.54 -2.00
C PHE A 71 10.09 -0.96 -0.67
N ARG A 72 10.67 0.18 -0.29
CA ARG A 72 10.24 0.99 0.85
C ARG A 72 10.45 2.46 0.55
N GLN A 73 9.39 3.25 0.71
CA GLN A 73 9.48 4.71 0.60
C GLN A 73 8.65 5.39 1.69
N VAL A 74 9.26 6.38 2.34
CA VAL A 74 8.60 7.25 3.32
C VAL A 74 8.33 8.59 2.64
N HIS A 75 7.05 8.98 2.56
CA HIS A 75 6.60 10.20 1.89
C HIS A 75 6.98 10.31 0.40
N GLY A 76 6.21 11.11 -0.36
CA GLY A 76 6.47 11.34 -1.78
C GLY A 76 6.16 10.15 -2.71
N GLY A 77 6.71 10.24 -3.91
CA GLY A 77 6.55 9.33 -5.03
C GLY A 77 5.75 9.96 -6.18
N ASN A 78 6.36 10.08 -7.36
CA ASN A 78 5.69 10.62 -8.55
C ASN A 78 5.03 9.50 -9.40
N PRO A 79 4.11 9.81 -10.32
CA PRO A 79 3.41 8.78 -11.11
C PRO A 79 4.33 7.82 -11.88
N LYS A 80 5.47 8.31 -12.38
CA LYS A 80 6.44 7.49 -13.12
C LYS A 80 7.13 6.48 -12.21
N GLU A 81 7.56 6.93 -11.03
CA GLU A 81 8.14 6.05 -10.00
C GLU A 81 7.15 4.97 -9.59
N TRP A 82 5.88 5.34 -9.37
CA TRP A 82 4.84 4.36 -9.01
C TRP A 82 4.62 3.32 -10.09
N LYS A 83 4.63 3.73 -11.37
CA LYS A 83 4.50 2.80 -12.48
C LYS A 83 5.64 1.79 -12.49
N THR A 84 6.90 2.23 -12.36
CA THR A 84 8.06 1.32 -12.29
C THR A 84 7.99 0.37 -11.09
N VAL A 85 7.56 0.85 -9.92
CA VAL A 85 7.37 -0.01 -8.74
C VAL A 85 6.32 -1.07 -9.01
N PHE A 86 5.16 -0.70 -9.56
CA PHE A 86 4.09 -1.66 -9.84
C PHE A 86 4.48 -2.66 -10.95
N GLU A 87 5.19 -2.23 -11.99
CA GLU A 87 5.74 -3.13 -13.02
C GLU A 87 6.72 -4.15 -12.42
N GLY A 88 7.58 -3.71 -11.49
CA GLY A 88 8.49 -4.61 -10.77
C GLY A 88 7.75 -5.64 -9.91
N LEU A 89 6.69 -5.22 -9.21
CA LEU A 89 5.89 -6.12 -8.39
C LEU A 89 5.07 -7.11 -9.25
N ALA A 90 4.47 -6.64 -10.33
CA ALA A 90 3.68 -7.47 -11.24
C ALA A 90 4.54 -8.53 -11.95
N SER A 91 5.73 -8.15 -12.43
CA SER A 91 6.65 -9.09 -13.07
C SER A 91 7.19 -10.17 -12.13
N SER A 92 7.33 -9.83 -10.84
CA SER A 92 7.76 -10.79 -9.80
C SER A 92 6.68 -11.82 -9.44
N SER A 93 5.43 -11.63 -9.87
CA SER A 93 4.32 -12.57 -9.64
C SER A 93 4.23 -13.70 -10.66
N VAL A 94 5.04 -13.69 -11.72
CA VAL A 94 4.95 -14.61 -12.87
C VAL A 94 6.11 -15.62 -12.89
N GLN A 95 6.87 -15.76 -11.80
CA GLN A 95 7.97 -16.72 -11.71
C GLN A 95 7.58 -18.02 -10.99
#